data_AF-A0AAP9GUK6-F1
#
_entry.id   AF-A0AAP9GUK6-F1
#
_cell.length_a   1.000
_cell.length_b   1.000
_cell.length_c   1.000
_cell.angle_alpha   90.00
_cell.angle_beta   90.00
_cell.angle_gamma   90.00
#
_symmetry.space_group_name_H-M   'P 1'
#
loop_
_entity.id
_entity.type
_entity.pdbx_description
1 polymer ?
#
loop_
_entity_poly.entity_id
_entity_poly.type
_entity_poly.pdbx_seq_one_letter_code
_entity_poly.pdbx_strand_id
1 'polypeptide(L)'
;MSDFEEYIKLNYPRDYERQKRIYPDQSVEDLYSEDYKMWQHQQAIIDSLKAQLKTWKGKSLAAMLHGTCKCGEPWQSIVSDREGFNLLHCFNCNIDRYENKEIFGDHEIKAMRGDE
;
A
#
# COMPACT_ATOMS: atom_id res chain seq x y z
N MET A 1 -5.92 -1.69 -24.49
CA MET A 1 -4.65 -2.43 -24.65
C MET A 1 -4.16 -2.74 -23.25
N SER A 2 -3.83 -3.99 -22.94
CA SER A 2 -3.37 -4.36 -21.59
C SER A 2 -1.92 -3.91 -21.37
N ASP A 3 -1.52 -3.63 -20.13
CA ASP A 3 -0.12 -3.29 -19.79
C ASP A 3 0.86 -4.38 -20.24
N PHE A 4 0.40 -5.64 -20.23
CA PHE A 4 1.17 -6.77 -20.75
C PHE A 4 1.34 -6.71 -22.28
N GLU A 5 0.30 -6.35 -23.03
CA GLU A 5 0.41 -6.16 -24.47
C GLU A 5 1.38 -5.02 -24.82
N GLU A 6 1.38 -3.93 -24.04
CA GLU A 6 2.37 -2.86 -24.20
C GLU A 6 3.80 -3.36 -23.91
N TYR A 7 3.98 -4.15 -22.85
CA TYR A 7 5.25 -4.79 -22.54
C TYR A 7 5.75 -5.66 -23.69
N ILE A 8 4.90 -6.51 -24.28
CA ILE A 8 5.27 -7.36 -25.41
C ILE A 8 5.61 -6.53 -26.64
N LYS A 9 4.83 -5.48 -26.95
CA LYS A 9 5.14 -4.56 -28.07
C LYS A 9 6.48 -3.87 -27.90
N LEU A 10 6.82 -3.46 -26.68
CA LEU A 10 8.07 -2.77 -26.39
C LEU A 10 9.29 -3.71 -26.50
N ASN A 11 9.17 -4.94 -25.99
CA ASN A 11 10.30 -5.86 -25.88
C ASN A 11 10.44 -6.81 -27.08
N TYR A 12 9.34 -7.13 -27.77
CA TYR A 12 9.30 -8.07 -28.89
C TYR A 12 8.52 -7.52 -30.11
N PRO A 13 8.80 -6.29 -30.59
CA PRO A 13 7.95 -5.61 -31.57
C PRO A 13 7.77 -6.38 -32.89
N ARG A 14 8.84 -6.99 -33.41
CA ARG A 14 8.78 -7.74 -34.67
C ARG A 14 8.02 -9.07 -34.54
N ASP A 15 8.18 -9.74 -33.41
CA ASP A 15 7.49 -11.00 -33.17
C ASP A 15 6.00 -10.75 -32.90
N TYR A 16 5.66 -9.70 -32.15
CA TYR A 16 4.29 -9.26 -31.93
C TYR A 16 3.53 -9.04 -33.25
N GLU A 17 4.10 -8.25 -34.17
CA GLU A 17 3.48 -7.98 -35.48
C GLU A 17 3.32 -9.26 -36.32
N ARG A 18 4.30 -10.17 -36.25
CA ARG A 18 4.24 -11.46 -36.94
C ARG A 18 3.15 -12.35 -36.36
N GLN A 19 3.08 -12.50 -35.04
CA GLN A 19 2.10 -13.34 -34.36
C GLN A 19 0.68 -12.83 -34.59
N LYS A 20 0.44 -11.51 -34.49
CA LYS A 20 -0.87 -10.91 -34.78
C LYS A 20 -1.31 -11.06 -36.23
N ARG A 21 -0.37 -11.13 -37.18
CA ARG A 21 -0.71 -11.43 -38.58
C ARG A 21 -1.12 -12.89 -38.79
N ILE A 22 -0.44 -13.82 -38.13
CA ILE A 22 -0.67 -15.26 -38.29
C ILE A 22 -1.92 -15.70 -37.49
N TYR A 23 -2.10 -15.14 -36.30
CA TYR A 23 -3.15 -15.47 -35.33
C TYR A 23 -3.90 -14.19 -34.90
N PRO A 24 -4.69 -13.55 -35.79
CA PRO A 24 -5.32 -12.27 -35.51
C PRO A 24 -6.35 -12.33 -34.38
N ASP A 25 -7.04 -13.46 -34.25
CA ASP A 25 -8.12 -13.65 -33.27
C ASP A 25 -7.61 -14.10 -31.89
N GLN A 26 -6.32 -14.42 -31.76
CA GLN A 26 -5.76 -14.89 -30.50
C GLN A 26 -5.30 -13.71 -29.62
N SER A 27 -5.56 -13.81 -28.33
CA SER A 27 -5.13 -12.81 -27.35
C SER A 27 -3.61 -12.78 -27.23
N VAL A 28 -3.04 -11.66 -26.78
CA VAL A 28 -1.57 -11.56 -26.58
C VAL A 28 -1.15 -12.43 -25.41
N GLU A 29 -2.00 -12.52 -24.40
CA GLU A 29 -1.87 -13.36 -23.23
C GLU A 29 -1.77 -14.85 -23.60
N ASP A 30 -2.55 -15.32 -24.58
CA ASP A 30 -2.48 -16.70 -25.05
C ASP A 30 -1.27 -16.95 -25.95
N LEU A 31 -0.93 -15.99 -26.82
CA LEU A 31 0.22 -16.09 -27.73
C LEU A 31 1.56 -16.11 -26.97
N TYR A 32 1.62 -15.41 -25.84
CA TYR A 32 2.80 -15.29 -24.98
C TYR A 32 2.49 -15.85 -23.57
N SER A 33 1.88 -17.03 -23.50
CA SER A 33 1.35 -17.59 -22.25
C SER A 33 2.37 -17.74 -21.12
N GLU A 34 3.62 -18.11 -21.45
CA GLU A 34 4.67 -18.24 -20.44
C GLU A 34 5.17 -16.89 -19.93
N ASP A 35 5.36 -15.92 -20.84
CA ASP A 35 5.69 -14.54 -20.46
C ASP A 35 4.55 -13.92 -19.65
N TYR A 36 3.29 -14.23 -19.99
CA TYR A 36 2.12 -13.73 -19.27
C TYR A 36 2.05 -14.28 -17.84
N LYS A 37 2.31 -15.57 -17.64
CA LYS A 37 2.40 -16.17 -16.30
C LYS A 37 3.51 -15.53 -15.47
N MET A 38 4.69 -15.32 -16.08
CA MET A 38 5.80 -14.65 -15.40
C MET A 38 5.45 -13.20 -15.04
N TRP A 39 4.83 -12.47 -15.97
CA TRP A 39 4.35 -11.11 -15.75
C TRP A 39 3.36 -11.04 -14.59
N GLN A 40 2.36 -11.91 -14.55
CA GLN A 40 1.40 -11.98 -13.44
C GLN A 40 2.09 -12.25 -12.10
N HIS A 41 3.08 -13.16 -12.08
CA HIS A 41 3.85 -13.43 -10.86
C HIS A 41 4.64 -12.20 -10.40
N GLN A 42 5.31 -11.51 -11.31
CA GLN A 42 6.05 -10.29 -10.99
C GLN A 42 5.10 -9.17 -10.51
N GLN A 43 3.93 -9.03 -11.12
CA GLN A 43 2.94 -8.04 -10.71
C GLN A 43 2.45 -8.32 -9.29
N ALA A 44 2.19 -9.58 -8.93
CA ALA A 44 1.82 -9.96 -7.57
C ALA A 44 2.92 -9.62 -6.54
N ILE A 45 4.19 -9.80 -6.90
CA ILE A 45 5.33 -9.39 -6.05
C ILE A 45 5.35 -7.86 -5.89
N ILE A 46 5.21 -7.12 -7.00
CA ILE A 46 5.19 -5.65 -6.99
C ILE A 46 4.06 -5.13 -6.09
N ASP A 47 2.87 -5.72 -6.20
CA ASP A 47 1.71 -5.30 -5.41
C ASP A 47 1.91 -5.60 -3.92
N SER A 48 2.51 -6.75 -3.59
CA SER A 48 2.93 -7.07 -2.23
C SER A 48 3.95 -6.06 -1.68
N LEU A 49 4.96 -5.71 -2.46
CA LEU A 49 5.97 -4.72 -2.07
C LEU A 49 5.38 -3.32 -1.91
N LYS A 50 4.46 -2.90 -2.79
CA LYS A 50 3.72 -1.64 -2.68
C LYS A 50 2.90 -1.59 -1.39
N ALA A 51 2.23 -2.69 -1.04
CA ALA A 51 1.47 -2.79 0.20
C ALA A 51 2.39 -2.69 1.44
N GLN A 52 3.52 -3.40 1.43
CA GLN A 52 4.52 -3.32 2.50
C GLN A 52 5.09 -1.91 2.65
N LEU A 53 5.41 -1.24 1.54
CA LEU A 53 5.90 0.15 1.55
C LEU A 53 4.86 1.12 2.11
N LYS A 54 3.58 0.96 1.75
CA LYS A 54 2.47 1.77 2.28
C LYS A 54 2.37 1.62 3.80
N THR A 55 2.42 0.39 4.30
CA THR A 55 2.41 0.10 5.73
C THR A 55 3.62 0.69 6.44
N TRP A 56 4.82 0.52 5.88
CA TRP A 56 6.05 1.06 6.46
C TRP A 56 6.04 2.59 6.52
N LYS A 57 5.56 3.28 5.48
CA LYS A 57 5.38 4.74 5.47
C LYS A 57 4.40 5.21 6.55
N GLY A 58 3.29 4.49 6.74
CA GLY A 58 2.33 4.80 7.81
C GLY A 58 2.96 4.65 9.20
N LYS A 59 3.66 3.52 9.43
CA LYS A 59 4.37 3.25 10.68
C LYS A 59 5.48 4.27 10.96
N SER A 60 6.25 4.68 9.95
CA SER A 60 7.35 5.64 10.13
C SER A 60 6.84 7.05 10.44
N LEU A 61 5.74 7.49 9.81
CA LEU A 61 5.13 8.77 10.15
C LEU A 61 4.62 8.80 11.59
N ALA A 62 3.93 7.74 12.01
CA ALA A 62 3.45 7.60 13.39
C ALA A 62 4.63 7.59 14.40
N ALA A 63 5.70 6.86 14.09
CA ALA A 63 6.92 6.86 14.89
C ALA A 63 7.59 8.24 14.98
N MET A 64 7.61 9.01 13.89
CA MET A 64 8.18 10.36 13.87
C MET A 64 7.37 11.36 14.71
N LEU A 65 6.04 11.25 14.69
CA LEU A 65 5.15 12.18 15.42
C LEU A 65 5.09 11.87 16.91
N HIS A 66 4.95 10.59 17.27
CA HIS A 66 4.60 10.17 18.64
C HIS A 66 5.65 9.28 19.31
N GLY A 67 6.72 8.94 18.58
CA GLY A 67 7.72 7.97 19.02
C GLY A 67 7.20 6.54 18.96
N THR A 68 7.89 5.65 19.67
CA THR A 68 7.58 4.22 19.73
C THR A 68 7.24 3.76 21.13
N CYS A 69 6.42 2.72 21.21
CA CYS A 69 6.24 1.93 22.41
C CYS A 69 7.56 1.23 22.76
N LYS A 70 7.72 0.81 24.02
CA LYS A 70 8.88 0.02 24.47
C LYS A 70 9.08 -1.28 23.67
N CYS A 71 8.03 -1.82 23.05
CA CYS A 71 8.14 -2.99 22.16
C CYS A 71 8.69 -2.67 20.75
N GLY A 72 8.91 -1.40 20.43
CA GLY A 72 9.42 -0.95 19.14
C GLY A 72 8.34 -0.57 18.11
N GLU A 73 7.07 -0.92 18.35
CA GLU A 73 5.97 -0.50 17.47
C GLU A 73 5.63 0.98 17.68
N PRO A 74 5.26 1.72 16.61
CA PRO A 74 4.88 3.12 16.70
C PRO A 74 3.60 3.29 17.51
N TRP A 75 3.53 4.40 18.25
CA TRP A 75 2.29 4.84 18.85
C TRP A 75 1.30 5.32 17.77
N GLN A 76 0.06 4.88 17.83
CA GLN A 76 -0.99 5.30 16.90
C GLN A 76 -2.05 6.13 17.64
N SER A 77 -2.36 7.31 17.11
CA SER A 77 -3.43 8.15 17.64
C SER A 77 -4.79 7.46 17.47
N ILE A 78 -5.62 7.51 18.50
CA ILE A 78 -7.01 7.06 18.50
C ILE A 78 -7.91 8.16 19.06
N VAL A 79 -9.23 7.94 19.05
CA VAL A 79 -10.18 8.88 19.65
C VAL A 79 -9.90 8.99 21.14
N SER A 80 -9.60 10.20 21.60
CA SER A 80 -9.35 10.47 23.00
C SER A 80 -10.66 10.53 23.79
N ASP A 81 -10.63 9.96 24.98
CA ASP A 81 -11.68 10.10 26.00
C ASP A 81 -11.42 11.28 26.96
N ARG A 82 -10.29 11.99 26.78
CA ARG A 82 -9.85 13.07 27.66
C ARG A 82 -9.60 14.37 26.89
N GLU A 83 -10.37 15.40 27.26
CA GLU A 83 -10.24 16.75 26.70
C GLU A 83 -8.83 17.32 26.90
N GLY A 84 -8.27 17.95 25.86
CA GLY A 84 -6.92 18.53 25.87
C GLY A 84 -5.78 17.54 25.68
N PHE A 85 -6.07 16.23 25.54
CA PHE A 85 -5.05 15.21 25.31
C PHE A 85 -5.33 14.40 24.04
N ASN A 86 -4.28 14.06 23.31
CA ASN A 86 -4.30 12.97 22.33
C ASN A 86 -4.19 11.64 23.09
N LEU A 87 -4.98 10.64 22.70
CA LEU A 87 -4.83 9.27 23.17
C LEU A 87 -4.06 8.46 22.14
N LEU A 88 -2.94 7.88 22.56
CA LEU A 88 -2.09 7.04 21.74
C LEU A 88 -2.18 5.59 22.20
N HIS A 89 -2.36 4.68 21.26
CA HIS A 89 -2.47 3.25 21.51
C HIS A 89 -1.35 2.47 20.84
N CYS A 90 -0.81 1.47 21.54
CA CYS A 90 0.09 0.49 20.96
C CYS A 90 -0.66 -0.83 20.73
N PHE A 91 -1.07 -1.09 19.48
CA PHE A 91 -1.84 -2.29 19.12
C PHE A 91 -1.12 -3.63 19.38
N ASN A 92 0.22 -3.61 19.54
CA ASN A 92 0.97 -4.82 19.85
C ASN A 92 0.99 -5.14 21.35
N CYS A 93 1.04 -4.10 22.21
CA CYS A 93 1.08 -4.27 23.66
C CYS A 93 -0.28 -4.06 24.33
N ASN A 94 -1.26 -3.53 23.60
CA ASN A 94 -2.57 -3.13 24.10
C ASN A 94 -2.49 -2.18 25.31
N ILE A 95 -1.63 -1.16 25.20
CA ILE A 95 -1.43 -0.13 26.22
C ILE A 95 -1.65 1.26 25.63
N ASP A 96 -2.00 2.20 26.51
CA ASP A 96 -2.34 3.56 26.16
C ASP A 96 -1.35 4.58 26.75
N ARG A 97 -1.21 5.72 26.07
CA ARG A 97 -0.42 6.88 26.51
C ARG A 97 -1.13 8.16 26.10
N TYR A 98 -1.16 9.15 27.00
CA TYR A 98 -1.70 10.47 26.70
C TYR A 98 -0.58 11.47 26.36
N GLU A 99 -0.84 12.32 25.38
CA GLU A 99 0.02 13.47 25.01
C GLU A 99 -0.79 14.76 25.07
N ASN A 100 -0.25 15.82 25.67
CA ASN A 100 -0.95 17.11 25.78
C ASN A 100 -1.00 17.81 24.40
N LYS A 101 -2.20 18.14 23.93
CA LYS A 101 -2.44 18.79 22.64
C LYS A 101 -1.79 20.18 22.53
N GLU A 102 -1.58 20.89 23.64
CA GLU A 102 -0.92 22.20 23.63
C GLU A 102 0.57 22.10 23.23
N ILE A 103 1.21 20.97 23.54
CA ILE A 103 2.64 20.75 23.27
C ILE A 103 2.84 20.05 21.93
N PHE A 104 2.04 19.01 21.68
CA PHE A 104 2.22 18.12 20.53
C PHE A 104 1.29 18.46 19.36
N GLY A 105 0.35 19.39 19.51
CA GLY A 105 -0.68 19.66 18.52
C GLY A 105 -1.85 18.69 18.61
N ASP A 106 -2.97 19.03 17.95
CA ASP A 106 -4.13 18.14 17.88
C ASP A 106 -3.96 17.13 16.74
N HIS A 107 -3.90 15.86 17.12
CA HIS A 107 -3.69 14.73 16.22
C HIS A 107 -4.79 13.69 16.34
N GLU A 108 -5.95 14.06 16.90
CA GLU A 108 -7.10 13.15 16.94
C GLU A 108 -7.50 12.72 15.54
N ILE A 109 -7.64 11.41 15.37
CA ILE A 109 -8.31 10.87 14.20
C ILE A 109 -9.77 11.29 14.31
N LYS A 110 -10.19 12.26 13.50
CA LYS A 110 -11.61 12.56 13.32
C LYS A 110 -12.27 11.25 12.91
N ALA A 111 -13.18 10.75 13.76
CA ALA A 111 -14.06 9.67 13.36
C ALA A 111 -14.64 10.08 12.01
N MET A 112 -14.47 9.26 10.97
CA MET A 112 -15.30 9.42 9.78
C MET A 112 -16.72 9.23 10.28
N ARG A 113 -17.42 10.34 10.56
CA ARG A 113 -18.86 10.31 10.65
C ARG A 113 -19.28 9.79 9.28
N GLY A 114 -19.85 8.59 9.26
CA GLY A 114 -20.61 8.16 8.09
C GLY A 114 -21.70 9.21 7.94
N ASP A 115 -21.55 10.08 6.95
CA ASP A 115 -22.64 10.92 6.50
C ASP A 115 -23.64 9.94 5.85
N GLU A 116 -24.70 9.63 6.60
CA GLU A 116 -25.94 9.03 6.08
C GLU A 116 -26.65 9.98 5.12
#